data_AF-A0A5K0VD61-F1
#
_entry.id   AF-A0A5K0VD61-F1
#
_cell.length_a   1.000
_cell.length_b   1.000
_cell.length_c   1.000
_cell.angle_alpha   90.00
_cell.angle_beta   90.00
_cell.angle_gamma   90.00
#
_symmetry.space_group_name_H-M   'P 1'
#
loop_
_entity.id
_entity.type
_entity.pdbx_description
1 polymer ?
#
loop_
_entity_poly.entity_id
_entity_poly.type
_entity_poly.pdbx_seq_one_letter_code
_entity_poly.pdbx_strand_id
1 'polypeptide(L)' 'VAFIPYITAGDPDLSTTAEALKVLDSCGSDIIELGVPFSDPLADGPVIQ' A
#
# COMPACT_ATOMS: atom_id res chain seq x y z
N VAL A 1 -0.69 9.95 18.54
CA VAL A 1 -0.73 8.63 17.87
C VAL A 1 -0.92 8.91 16.40
N ALA A 2 -0.21 8.21 15.51
CA ALA A 2 -0.36 8.37 14.07
C ALA A 2 -0.85 7.05 13.45
N PHE A 3 -1.73 7.11 12.47
CA PHE A 3 -2.18 5.98 11.66
C PHE A 3 -1.45 5.99 10.31
N ILE A 4 -0.64 4.94 10.07
CA ILE A 4 0.26 4.84 8.93
C ILE A 4 0.04 3.48 8.23
N PRO A 5 -0.96 3.36 7.34
CA PRO A 5 -1.16 2.15 6.56
C PRO A 5 -0.10 1.98 5.45
N TYR A 6 0.21 0.73 5.14
CA TYR A 6 1.02 0.32 3.99
C TYR A 6 0.16 -0.42 2.96
N ILE A 7 0.35 -0.13 1.67
CA ILE A 7 -0.17 -0.91 0.55
C ILE A 7 0.88 -1.06 -0.56
N THR A 8 0.84 -2.15 -1.33
CA THR A 8 1.70 -2.33 -2.51
C THR A 8 1.05 -1.69 -3.74
N ALA A 9 1.79 -0.83 -4.45
CA ALA A 9 1.31 -0.20 -5.66
C ALA A 9 1.07 -1.25 -6.76
N GLY A 10 -0.11 -1.19 -7.36
CA GLY A 10 -0.50 -2.09 -8.44
C GLY A 10 -1.11 -3.40 -8.00
N ASP A 11 -1.38 -3.62 -6.71
CA ASP A 11 -2.12 -4.78 -6.21
C ASP A 11 -3.62 -4.44 -5.98
N PRO A 12 -4.57 -5.19 -6.58
CA PRO A 12 -4.40 -6.10 -7.71
C PRO A 12 -4.14 -5.35 -9.04
N ASP A 13 -4.43 -4.05 -9.11
CA ASP A 13 -4.11 -3.19 -10.24
C ASP A 13 -3.97 -1.69 -9.83
N LEU A 14 -3.53 -0.86 -10.78
CA LEU A 14 -3.32 0.58 -10.53
C LEU A 14 -4.62 1.36 -10.28
N SER A 15 -5.76 0.88 -10.80
CA SER A 15 -7.06 1.51 -10.54
C SER A 15 -7.45 1.27 -9.09
N THR A 16 -7.31 0.04 -8.60
CA THR A 16 -7.56 -0.30 -7.18
C THR A 16 -6.60 0.45 -6.26
N THR A 17 -5.33 0.60 -6.63
CA THR A 17 -4.38 1.44 -5.86
C THR A 17 -4.90 2.87 -5.71
N ALA A 18 -5.35 3.49 -6.81
CA ALA A 18 -5.84 4.86 -6.78
C ALA A 18 -7.13 5.01 -5.94
N GLU A 19 -8.00 4.01 -5.94
CA GLU A 19 -9.18 3.98 -5.08
C GLU A 19 -8.79 3.80 -3.60
N ALA A 20 -7.91 2.84 -3.30
CA ALA A 20 -7.44 2.57 -1.95
C ALA A 20 -6.77 3.80 -1.32
N LEU A 21 -5.94 4.54 -2.07
CA LEU A 21 -5.32 5.78 -1.59
C LEU A 21 -6.37 6.83 -1.19
N LYS A 22 -7.43 7.01 -1.98
CA LYS A 22 -8.52 7.94 -1.64
C LYS A 22 -9.29 7.50 -0.39
N VAL A 23 -9.53 6.19 -0.26
CA VAL A 23 -10.20 5.63 0.91
C VAL A 23 -9.35 5.84 2.16
N LEU A 24 -8.07 5.47 2.12
CA LEU A 24 -7.14 5.62 3.24
C LEU A 24 -7.00 7.09 3.67
N ASP A 25 -6.92 8.03 2.73
CA ASP A 25 -6.93 9.48 3.00
C ASP A 25 -8.23 9.88 3.71
N SER A 26 -9.39 9.50 3.18
CA SER A 26 -10.70 9.79 3.78
C SER A 26 -10.92 9.16 5.16
N CYS A 27 -10.23 8.06 5.45
CA CYS A 27 -10.25 7.37 6.74
C CYS A 27 -9.34 8.03 7.80
N GLY A 28 -8.62 9.09 7.45
CA GLY A 28 -7.77 9.84 8.37
C GLY A 28 -6.38 9.23 8.56
N SER A 29 -5.80 8.65 7.49
CA SER A 29 -4.38 8.28 7.51
C SER A 29 -3.51 9.52 7.62
N ASP A 30 -2.56 9.53 8.56
CA ASP A 30 -1.61 10.64 8.70
C ASP A 30 -0.54 10.59 7.60
N ILE A 31 -0.11 9.38 7.25
CA ILE A 31 0.85 9.07 6.18
C ILE A 31 0.39 7.76 5.54
N ILE A 32 0.51 7.63 4.21
CA ILE A 32 0.29 6.35 3.53
C ILE A 32 1.64 5.90 2.95
N GLU A 33 2.09 4.71 3.34
CA GLU A 33 3.27 4.08 2.77
C GLU A 33 2.87 3.30 1.52
N LEU A 34 3.43 3.68 0.38
CA LEU A 34 3.16 3.03 -0.90
C LEU A 34 4.40 2.24 -1.34
N GLY A 35 4.32 0.92 -1.24
CA GLY A 35 5.39 0.02 -1.67
C GLY A 35 5.48 -0.07 -3.19
N VAL A 36 6.69 0.04 -3.74
CA VAL A 36 6.95 -0.21 -5.16
C VAL A 36 7.27 -1.69 -5.34
N PRO A 37 6.61 -2.42 -6.26
CA PRO A 37 6.91 -3.83 -6.50
C PRO A 37 8.39 -4.07 -6.78
N PHE A 38 8.96 -5.09 -6.13
CA PHE A 38 10.33 -5.50 -6.31
C PHE A 38 10.40 -6.93 -6.86
N SER A 39 11.31 -7.17 -7.80
CA SER A 39 11.39 -8.46 -8.51
C SER A 39 11.99 -9.60 -7.67
N ASP A 40 12.65 -9.29 -6.56
CA ASP A 40 13.27 -10.27 -5.66
C ASP A 40 12.94 -9.98 -4.18
N PRO A 41 11.68 -10.09 -3.75
CA PRO A 41 11.21 -9.65 -2.44
C PRO A 41 11.55 -10.63 -1.30
N LEU A 42 12.77 -11.18 -1.26
CA LEU A 42 13.17 -12.25 -0.34
C LEU A 42 12.99 -11.89 1.15
N ALA A 43 13.02 -10.60 1.49
CA ALA A 43 12.84 -10.11 2.85
C ALA A 43 11.37 -9.96 3.27
N ASP A 44 10.43 -9.93 2.31
CA ASP A 44 9.01 -9.72 2.58
C ASP A 44 8.30 -11.02 2.97
N GLY A 45 7.17 -10.89 3.68
CA GLY A 45 6.32 -12.03 4.02
C GLY A 45 5.47 -12.50 2.83
N PRO A 46 4.88 -13.71 2.89
CA PRO A 46 4.18 -14.33 1.75
C PRO A 46 2.92 -13.59 1.27
N VAL A 47 2.42 -12.61 2.02
CA VAL A 47 1.29 -11.76 1.61
C VAL A 47 1.75 -10.57 0.78
N ILE A 48 2.99 -10.12 0.98
CA ILE A 48 3.55 -8.95 0.29
C ILE A 48 4.39 -9.35 -0.93
N GLN A 49 4.94 -10.57 -0.93
CA GLN A 49 5.70 -11.18 -2.04
C GLN A 49 4.86 -11.47 -3.28
#